data_AF-A0A3E2WD20-F1
#
_entry.id   AF-A0A3E2WD20-F1
#
_cell.length_a   1.000
_cell.length_b   1.000
_cell.length_c   1.000
_cell.angle_alpha   90.00
_cell.angle_beta   90.00
_cell.angle_gamma   90.00
#
_symmetry.space_group_name_H-M   'P 1'
#
loop_
_entity.id
_entity.type
_entity.pdbx_description
1 polymer ?
#
loop_
_entity_poly.entity_id
_entity_poly.type
_entity_poly.pdbx_seq_one_letter_code
_entity_poly.pdbx_strand_id
1 'polypeptide(L)'
;MMDAVKSVSTIRNFMGNAGRNTCNEYLYEALKDADEALQRQIPQKTKEETFDKDMKIGHVVFKAGTKVHHCPECLSMVTCSNNFCNRCGQALIW
;
A
#
# COMPACT_ATOMS: atom_id res chain seq x y z
N MET A 1 -10.83 -7.49 -21.21
CA MET A 1 -10.59 -6.09 -20.81
C MET A 1 -9.12 -5.98 -20.44
N MET A 2 -8.38 -4.98 -20.95
CA MET A 2 -6.99 -4.79 -20.54
C MET A 2 -6.98 -4.36 -19.07
N ASP A 3 -6.19 -5.05 -18.24
CA ASP A 3 -5.98 -4.68 -16.85
C ASP A 3 -5.25 -3.32 -16.80
N ALA A 4 -5.91 -2.31 -16.23
CA ALA A 4 -5.39 -0.95 -16.18
C ALA A 4 -4.02 -0.87 -15.49
N VAL A 5 -3.79 -1.71 -14.47
CA VAL A 5 -2.51 -1.83 -13.76
C VAL A 5 -1.41 -2.27 -14.73
N LYS A 6 -1.69 -3.31 -15.51
CA LYS A 6 -0.75 -3.85 -16.51
C LYS A 6 -0.45 -2.84 -17.61
N SER A 7 -1.46 -2.12 -18.09
CA SER A 7 -1.29 -1.10 -19.13
C SER A 7 -0.42 0.07 -18.65
N VAL A 8 -0.71 0.63 -17.47
CA VAL A 8 0.03 1.78 -16.93
C VAL A 8 1.47 1.41 -16.58
N SER A 9 1.70 0.27 -15.91
CA SER A 9 3.04 -0.21 -15.56
C SER A 9 3.91 -0.49 -16.80
N THR A 10 3.31 -1.00 -17.88
CA THR A 10 4.01 -1.25 -19.16
C THR A 10 4.50 0.05 -19.80
N ILE A 11 3.65 1.08 -19.86
CA ILE A 11 4.01 2.38 -20.43
C ILE A 11 5.10 3.05 -19.59
N ARG A 12 4.98 3.04 -18.25
CA ARG A 12 6.01 3.57 -17.35
C ARG A 12 7.37 2.91 -17.59
N ASN A 13 7.41 1.59 -17.68
CA ASN A 13 8.66 0.84 -17.88
C ASN A 13 9.28 1.14 -19.26
N PHE A 14 8.47 1.24 -20.32
CA PHE A 14 8.94 1.65 -21.63
C PHE A 14 9.59 3.04 -21.60
N MET A 15 8.93 4.02 -20.96
CA MET A 15 9.47 5.38 -20.82
C MET A 15 10.77 5.43 -20.02
N GLY A 16 10.87 4.66 -18.93
CA GLY A 16 12.10 4.57 -18.14
C GLY A 16 13.29 4.05 -18.94
N ASN A 17 13.04 3.11 -19.86
CA ASN A 17 14.08 2.49 -20.71
C ASN A 17 14.48 3.34 -21.93
N ALA A 18 13.58 4.20 -22.43
CA ALA A 18 13.82 5.03 -23.62
C ALA A 18 14.74 6.25 -23.37
N GLY A 19 15.21 6.45 -22.13
CA GLY A 19 16.02 7.60 -21.72
C GLY A 19 15.15 8.80 -21.32
N ARG A 20 15.46 9.38 -20.16
CA ARG A 20 14.69 10.50 -19.59
C ARG A 20 15.31 11.86 -19.96
N ASN A 21 14.47 12.81 -20.34
CA ASN A 21 14.81 14.22 -20.54
C ASN A 21 13.76 15.10 -19.82
N THR A 22 14.04 16.39 -19.68
CA THR A 22 13.15 17.31 -18.94
C THR A 22 11.70 17.32 -19.49
N CYS A 23 11.50 17.01 -20.77
CA CYS A 23 10.18 16.97 -21.41
C CYS A 23 9.38 15.70 -21.10
N ASN A 24 10.03 14.59 -20.70
CA ASN A 24 9.34 13.33 -20.40
C ASN A 24 9.40 12.93 -18.91
N GLU A 25 10.16 13.64 -18.06
CA GLU A 25 10.21 13.38 -16.61
C GLU A 25 8.84 13.57 -15.94
N TYR A 26 8.15 14.68 -16.23
CA TYR A 26 6.82 14.94 -15.65
C TYR A 26 5.79 13.88 -16.06
N LEU A 27 5.89 13.38 -17.28
CA LEU A 27 5.03 12.28 -17.76
C LEU A 27 5.37 10.97 -17.04
N TYR A 28 6.66 10.69 -16.82
CA TYR A 28 7.10 9.52 -16.08
C TYR A 28 6.61 9.55 -14.62
N GLU A 29 6.78 10.68 -13.91
CA GLU A 29 6.31 10.83 -12.52
C GLU A 29 4.78 10.69 -12.44
N ALA A 30 4.03 11.29 -13.37
CA ALA A 30 2.58 11.12 -13.40
C ALA A 30 2.14 9.66 -13.62
N LEU A 31 2.85 8.92 -14.49
CA LEU A 31 2.59 7.49 -14.70
C LEU A 31 2.98 6.64 -13.50
N LYS A 32 4.05 7.01 -12.79
CA LYS A 32 4.48 6.36 -11.56
C LYS A 32 3.44 6.54 -10.45
N ASP A 33 2.96 7.76 -10.23
CA ASP A 33 1.90 8.05 -9.26
C ASP A 33 0.61 7.29 -9.60
N ALA A 34 0.25 7.24 -10.88
CA ALA A 34 -0.91 6.48 -11.34
C ALA A 34 -0.76 4.97 -11.10
N ASP A 35 0.41 4.39 -11.41
CA ASP A 35 0.68 2.98 -11.12
C ASP A 35 0.60 2.72 -9.62
N GLU A 36 1.28 3.51 -8.79
CA GLU A 36 1.24 3.35 -7.33
C GLU A 36 -0.20 3.42 -6.77
N ALA A 37 -1.01 4.36 -7.26
CA ALA A 37 -2.41 4.48 -6.84
C ALA A 37 -3.26 3.28 -7.27
N LEU A 38 -3.04 2.74 -8.47
CA LEU A 38 -3.75 1.56 -8.96
C LEU A 38 -3.32 0.29 -8.21
N GLN A 39 -2.02 0.12 -7.95
CA GLN A 39 -1.51 -1.00 -7.15
C GLN A 39 -2.12 -1.03 -5.75
N ARG A 40 -2.27 0.14 -5.11
CA ARG A 40 -2.89 0.26 -3.78
C ARG A 40 -4.36 -0.13 -3.75
N GLN A 41 -5.06 -0.16 -4.88
CA GLN A 41 -6.45 -0.62 -4.96
C GLN A 41 -6.57 -2.15 -4.96
N ILE A 42 -5.48 -2.88 -5.25
CA ILE A 42 -5.46 -4.35 -5.20
C ILE A 42 -5.44 -4.77 -3.73
N PRO A 43 -6.48 -5.48 -3.21
CA PRO A 43 -6.52 -5.85 -1.80
C PRO A 43 -5.36 -6.79 -1.41
N GLN A 44 -4.69 -6.48 -0.31
CA GLN A 44 -3.62 -7.30 0.25
C GLN A 44 -3.94 -7.75 1.67
N LYS A 45 -3.50 -8.97 2.02
CA LYS A 45 -3.81 -9.55 3.33
C LYS A 45 -3.06 -8.81 4.43
N THR A 46 -3.75 -8.51 5.53
CA THR A 46 -3.12 -7.91 6.70
C THR A 46 -2.03 -8.81 7.28
N LYS A 47 -1.01 -8.20 7.89
CA LYS A 47 0.03 -8.93 8.63
C LYS A 47 -0.39 -9.03 10.08
N GLU A 48 -0.40 -10.25 10.62
CA GLU A 48 -0.72 -10.52 12.02
C GLU A 48 0.55 -10.53 12.86
N GLU A 49 0.51 -9.85 13.99
CA GLU A 49 1.54 -9.91 15.04
C GLU A 49 0.85 -10.16 16.38
N THR A 50 1.46 -10.99 17.23
CA THR A 50 1.00 -11.21 18.60
C THR A 50 2.10 -10.76 19.53
N PHE A 51 1.75 -9.92 20.50
CA PHE A 51 2.72 -9.38 21.44
C PHE A 51 2.74 -10.20 22.74
N ASP A 52 3.94 -10.46 23.26
CA ASP A 52 4.14 -11.19 24.53
C ASP A 52 3.90 -10.31 25.77
N LYS A 53 3.75 -9.00 25.57
CA LYS A 53 3.53 -8.00 26.61
C LYS A 53 2.41 -7.05 26.22
N ASP A 54 1.85 -6.39 27.23
CA ASP A 54 0.89 -5.31 27.02
C ASP A 54 1.54 -4.19 26.18
N MET A 55 0.87 -3.81 25.10
CA MET A 55 1.32 -2.78 24.16
C MET A 55 0.33 -1.60 24.19
N LYS A 56 0.81 -0.43 24.63
CA LYS A 56 0.04 0.81 24.59
C LYS A 56 0.30 1.56 23.29
N ILE A 57 -0.76 1.85 22.55
CA ILE A 57 -0.69 2.59 21.29
C ILE A 57 -1.78 3.66 21.31
N GLY A 58 -1.35 4.92 21.38
CA GLY A 58 -2.25 6.04 21.67
C GLY A 58 -2.95 5.86 23.02
N HIS A 59 -4.29 5.84 22.97
CA HIS A 59 -5.14 5.61 24.16
C HIS A 59 -5.53 4.13 24.34
N VAL A 60 -5.19 3.26 23.41
CA VAL A 60 -5.57 1.83 23.43
C VAL A 60 -4.44 1.01 24.04
N VAL A 61 -4.78 0.04 24.89
CA VAL A 61 -3.84 -0.95 25.43
C VAL A 61 -4.23 -2.32 24.90
N PHE A 62 -3.39 -2.88 24.04
CA PHE A 62 -3.48 -4.27 23.61
C PHE A 62 -2.84 -5.15 24.67
N LYS A 63 -3.58 -6.13 25.19
CA LYS A 63 -3.06 -7.06 26.19
C LYS A 63 -2.11 -8.07 25.56
N ALA A 64 -1.16 -8.57 26.33
CA ALA A 64 -0.34 -9.70 25.93
C ALA A 64 -1.20 -10.85 25.38
N GLY A 65 -0.78 -11.45 24.27
CA GLY A 65 -1.53 -12.50 23.56
C GLY A 65 -2.63 -11.99 22.61
N THR A 66 -2.86 -10.67 22.52
CA THR A 66 -3.81 -10.11 21.56
C THR A 66 -3.21 -10.08 20.15
N LYS A 67 -3.96 -10.56 19.16
CA LYS A 67 -3.61 -10.40 17.75
C LYS A 67 -3.81 -8.97 17.31
N VAL A 68 -2.78 -8.40 16.71
CA VAL A 68 -2.77 -7.06 16.15
C VAL A 68 -2.51 -7.17 14.66
N HIS A 69 -3.24 -6.39 13.87
CA HIS A 69 -3.14 -6.39 12.42
C HIS A 69 -2.41 -5.15 11.93
N HIS A 70 -1.55 -5.35 10.93
CA HIS A 70 -0.75 -4.31 10.31
C HIS A 70 -1.00 -4.25 8.80
N CYS A 71 -0.93 -3.04 8.25
CA CYS A 71 -0.91 -2.82 6.81
C CYS A 71 0.31 -3.54 6.21
N PRO A 72 0.14 -4.33 5.14
CA PRO A 72 1.25 -5.08 4.54
C PRO A 72 2.33 -4.17 3.92
N GLU A 73 1.93 -2.97 3.47
CA GLU A 73 2.81 -1.99 2.81
C GLU A 73 3.55 -1.08 3.80
N CYS A 74 2.82 -0.29 4.59
CA CYS A 74 3.43 0.73 5.45
C CYS A 74 3.58 0.33 6.92
N LEU A 75 3.18 -0.90 7.28
CA LEU A 75 3.23 -1.49 8.62
C LEU A 75 2.45 -0.73 9.71
N SER A 76 1.68 0.30 9.33
CA SER A 76 0.78 0.97 10.27
C SER A 76 -0.26 -0.01 10.77
N MET A 77 -0.64 0.12 12.04
CA MET A 77 -1.72 -0.65 12.61
C MET A 77 -3.04 -0.42 11.88
N VAL A 78 -3.80 -1.49 11.68
CA VAL A 78 -5.14 -1.47 11.07
C VAL A 78 -6.09 -2.23 11.99
N THR A 79 -7.34 -1.78 12.02
CA THR A 79 -8.40 -2.40 12.85
C THR A 79 -9.42 -3.06 11.95
N CYS A 80 -10.09 -4.13 12.42
CA CYS A 80 -10.97 -5.00 11.62
C CYS A 80 -12.12 -4.29 10.87
N SER A 81 -12.36 -3.00 11.13
CA SER A 81 -13.32 -2.16 10.40
C SER A 81 -12.71 -1.41 9.19
N ASN A 82 -11.39 -1.47 8.99
CA ASN A 82 -10.72 -0.76 7.91
C ASN A 82 -10.66 -1.61 6.64
N ASN A 83 -11.37 -1.18 5.59
CA ASN A 83 -11.22 -1.76 4.24
C ASN A 83 -9.97 -1.24 3.52
N PHE A 84 -9.41 -0.12 3.98
CA PHE A 84 -8.21 0.51 3.45
C PHE A 84 -7.32 0.98 4.60
N CYS A 85 -6.01 1.00 4.39
CA CYS A 85 -5.07 1.58 5.33
C CYS A 85 -5.25 3.11 5.39
N ASN A 86 -5.55 3.64 6.57
CA ASN A 86 -5.73 5.09 6.78
C ASN A 86 -4.45 5.92 6.57
N ARG A 87 -3.28 5.27 6.50
CA ARG A 87 -1.99 5.94 6.33
C ARG A 87 -1.55 5.99 4.86
N CYS A 88 -1.56 4.86 4.16
CA CYS A 88 -1.06 4.77 2.78
C CYS A 88 -2.14 4.52 1.72
N GLY A 89 -3.39 4.23 2.10
CA GLY A 89 -4.49 3.97 1.17
C GLY A 89 -4.55 2.55 0.59
N GLN A 90 -3.66 1.65 1.01
CA GLN A 90 -3.66 0.24 0.57
C GLN A 90 -4.98 -0.45 0.95
N ALA A 91 -5.66 -1.04 -0.04
CA ALA A 91 -6.83 -1.89 0.18
C ALA A 91 -6.46 -3.15 0.96
N LEU A 92 -7.30 -3.55 1.90
CA LEU A 92 -7.02 -4.62 2.86
C LEU A 92 -8.01 -5.77 2.69
N ILE A 93 -7.49 -7.00 2.82
CA ILE A 93 -8.29 -8.20 3.08
C ILE A 93 -7.84 -8.82 4.41
N TRP A 94 -8.82 -9.33 5.17
CA TRP A 94 -8.61 -9.84 6.54
C TRP A 94 -8.21 -11.32 6.52
#